data_AF-A0A6B0SYT7-F1
#
_entry.id   AF-A0A6B0SYT7-F1
#
_cell.length_a   1.000
_cell.length_b   1.000
_cell.length_c   1.000
_cell.angle_alpha   90.00
_cell.angle_beta   90.00
_cell.angle_gamma   90.00
#
_symmetry.space_group_name_H-M   'P 1'
#
loop_
_entity.id
_entity.type
_entity.pdbx_description
1 polymer ?
#
loop_
_entity_poly.entity_id
_entity_poly.type
_entity_poly.pdbx_seq_one_letter_code
_entity_poly.pdbx_strand_id
1 'polypeptide(L)'
;SWPGRSIEGVATSALYAAARQANAPRSLDEVANVSRVERDEIARTYRYVARELGLEVAPTDPTSYVPRFCSQLELTDEVERRARDLLESAREAGLYSGKSPVGLAAAAVYAASLLANERVTQSEVSSVANVSEVTIRNRYHEILEAGGETGVEA
;
A
#
# COMPACT_ATOMS: atom_id res chain seq x y z
N SER A 1 -9.91 24.09 21.90
CA SER A 1 -11.07 24.46 21.07
C SER A 1 -10.79 24.04 19.65
N TRP A 2 -11.62 23.17 19.09
CA TRP A 2 -11.47 22.65 17.73
C TRP A 2 -11.83 23.75 16.70
N PRO A 3 -10.94 24.15 15.78
CA PRO A 3 -11.28 25.06 14.70
C PRO A 3 -11.61 24.27 13.42
N GLY A 4 -12.85 24.40 12.94
CA GLY A 4 -13.14 24.36 11.51
C GLY A 4 -13.53 23.03 10.85
N ARG A 5 -14.01 22.01 11.56
CA ARG A 5 -14.61 20.83 10.90
C ARG A 5 -16.12 20.79 11.17
N SER A 6 -16.90 20.54 10.12
CA SER A 6 -18.36 20.45 10.24
C SER A 6 -18.72 19.37 11.26
N ILE A 7 -19.77 19.64 12.04
CA ILE A 7 -20.25 18.74 13.09
C ILE A 7 -20.58 17.34 12.52
N GLU A 8 -20.95 17.29 11.24
CA GLU A 8 -21.19 16.08 10.45
C GLU A 8 -19.94 15.21 10.28
N GLY A 9 -18.77 15.81 10.06
CA GLY A 9 -17.51 15.06 9.89
C GLY A 9 -17.04 14.40 11.19
N VAL A 10 -17.32 15.03 12.33
CA VAL A 10 -17.04 14.46 13.65
C VAL A 10 -18.04 13.35 13.98
N ALA A 11 -19.33 13.56 13.71
CA ALA A 11 -20.38 12.55 13.94
C ALA A 11 -20.15 11.29 13.09
N THR A 12 -19.80 11.46 11.81
CA THR A 12 -19.53 10.33 10.89
C THR A 12 -18.30 9.54 11.31
N SER A 13 -17.23 10.22 11.72
CA SER A 13 -16.01 9.58 12.22
C SER A 13 -16.25 8.80 13.52
N ALA A 14 -17.03 9.36 14.44
CA ALA A 14 -17.41 8.70 15.68
C ALA A 14 -18.29 7.46 15.41
N LEU A 15 -19.25 7.57 14.49
CA LEU A 15 -20.11 6.47 14.08
C LEU A 15 -19.31 5.33 13.43
N TYR A 16 -18.34 5.65 12.57
CA TYR A 16 -17.46 4.68 11.93
C TYR A 16 -16.53 3.98 12.92
N ALA A 17 -15.94 4.73 13.86
CA ALA A 17 -15.11 4.16 14.92
C ALA A 17 -15.91 3.20 15.83
N ALA A 18 -17.15 3.57 16.18
CA ALA A 18 -18.05 2.73 16.97
C ALA A 18 -18.49 1.46 16.21
N ALA A 19 -18.83 1.59 14.92
CA ALA A 19 -19.18 0.44 14.07
C ALA A 19 -18.02 -0.56 13.94
N ARG A 20 -16.78 -0.05 13.92
CA ARG A 20 -15.58 -0.88 13.83
C ARG A 20 -15.23 -1.59 15.15
N GLN A 21 -15.52 -0.98 16.31
CA GLN A 21 -15.38 -1.64 17.62
C GLN A 21 -16.45 -2.71 17.87
N ALA A 22 -17.60 -2.62 17.21
CA ALA A 22 -18.71 -3.57 17.36
C ALA A 22 -18.58 -4.86 16.53
N ASN A 23 -17.44 -5.11 15.87
CA ASN A 23 -17.15 -6.31 15.07
C ASN A 23 -18.20 -6.64 13.98
N ALA A 24 -18.84 -5.61 13.41
CA ALA A 24 -19.74 -5.73 12.28
C ALA A 24 -19.15 -4.95 11.09
N PRO A 25 -18.38 -5.59 10.20
CA PRO A 25 -17.75 -4.93 9.07
C PRO A 25 -18.82 -4.64 8.00
N ARG A 26 -19.50 -3.50 8.12
CA ARG A 26 -20.19 -2.87 6.99
C ARG A 26 -19.15 -2.01 6.27
N SER A 27 -18.93 -2.30 4.99
CA SER A 27 -17.76 -1.87 4.21
C SER A 27 -17.68 -0.35 4.02
N LEU A 28 -16.47 0.14 3.71
CA LEU A 28 -16.20 1.54 3.31
C LEU A 28 -17.14 2.04 2.19
N ASP A 29 -17.71 1.12 1.40
CA ASP A 29 -18.64 1.42 0.31
C ASP A 29 -20.01 1.90 0.80
N GLU A 30 -20.47 1.48 1.99
CA GLU A 30 -21.71 2.02 2.58
C GLU A 30 -21.52 3.43 3.15
N VAL A 31 -20.32 3.82 3.57
CA VAL A 31 -20.04 5.16 4.14
C VAL A 31 -19.80 6.20 3.03
N ALA A 32 -19.18 5.79 1.92
CA ALA A 32 -18.96 6.66 0.76
C ALA A 32 -20.27 7.01 0.05
N ASN A 33 -21.26 6.11 0.00
CA ASN A 33 -22.52 6.35 -0.69
C ASN A 33 -23.45 7.38 -0.01
N VAL A 34 -23.21 7.69 1.28
CA VAL A 34 -24.02 8.64 2.07
C VAL A 34 -23.24 9.91 2.43
N SER A 35 -21.95 9.97 2.08
CA SER A 35 -21.05 11.07 2.40
C SER A 35 -20.68 11.83 1.13
N ARG A 36 -20.85 13.15 1.11
CA ARG A 36 -20.44 14.02 -0.01
C ARG A 36 -18.92 14.23 -0.11
N VAL A 37 -18.13 13.32 0.44
CA VAL A 37 -16.69 13.48 0.65
C VAL A 37 -15.95 12.43 -0.16
N GLU A 38 -15.03 12.91 -1.01
CA GLU A 38 -14.21 12.08 -1.87
C GLU A 38 -13.42 11.04 -1.07
N ARG A 39 -13.31 9.82 -1.62
CA ARG A 39 -12.67 8.66 -0.97
C ARG A 39 -11.25 8.96 -0.46
N ASP A 40 -10.51 9.79 -1.19
CA ASP A 40 -9.17 10.21 -0.83
C ASP A 40 -9.13 11.09 0.41
N GLU A 41 -10.16 11.90 0.63
CA GLU A 41 -10.30 12.75 1.82
C GLU A 41 -10.64 11.92 3.06
N ILE A 42 -11.44 10.87 2.90
CA ILE A 42 -11.71 9.87 3.94
C ILE A 42 -10.41 9.16 4.33
N ALA A 43 -9.62 8.71 3.35
CA ALA A 43 -8.34 8.04 3.60
C ALA A 43 -7.28 8.95 4.27
N ARG A 44 -7.24 10.25 3.90
CA ARG A 44 -6.39 11.25 4.56
C ARG A 44 -6.81 11.49 6.01
N THR A 45 -8.12 11.64 6.24
CA THR A 45 -8.68 11.90 7.57
C THR A 45 -8.49 10.72 8.51
N TYR A 46 -8.68 9.49 8.01
CA TYR A 46 -8.40 8.27 8.76
C TYR A 46 -6.95 8.19 9.23
N ARG A 47 -5.97 8.42 8.33
CA ARG A 47 -4.54 8.43 8.69
C ARG A 47 -4.21 9.46 9.76
N TYR A 48 -4.84 10.63 9.68
CA TYR A 48 -4.67 11.69 10.68
C TYR A 48 -5.20 11.27 12.05
N VAL A 49 -6.43 10.74 12.09
CA VAL A 49 -7.08 10.30 13.34
C VAL A 49 -6.34 9.12 13.98
N ALA A 50 -5.88 8.15 13.19
CA ALA A 50 -5.11 7.01 13.69
C ALA A 50 -3.80 7.45 14.37
N ARG A 51 -3.13 8.48 13.83
CA ARG A 51 -1.91 9.06 14.41
C ARG A 51 -2.18 9.84 15.69
N GLU A 52 -3.19 10.71 15.72
CA GLU A 52 -3.52 11.53 16.90
C GLU A 52 -4.01 10.70 18.09
N LEU A 53 -4.65 9.56 17.83
CA LEU A 53 -5.16 8.66 18.87
C LEU A 53 -4.15 7.60 19.32
N GLY A 54 -2.91 7.62 18.81
CA GLY A 54 -1.91 6.59 19.11
C GLY A 54 -2.34 5.20 18.67
N LEU A 55 -3.30 5.10 17.74
CA LEU A 55 -3.74 3.86 17.10
C LEU A 55 -2.75 3.45 16.01
N GLU A 56 -1.46 3.71 16.20
CA GLU A 56 -0.41 3.40 15.25
C GLU A 56 -0.56 1.94 14.83
N VAL A 57 -1.08 1.76 13.62
CA VAL A 57 -1.04 0.49 12.92
C VAL A 57 0.44 0.22 12.78
N ALA A 58 0.95 -0.83 13.44
CA ALA A 58 2.33 -1.26 13.31
C ALA A 58 2.74 -1.19 11.83
N PRO A 59 3.97 -0.74 11.49
CA PRO A 59 4.39 -0.71 10.10
C PRO A 59 4.18 -2.10 9.51
N THR A 60 3.18 -2.22 8.64
CA THR A 60 2.77 -3.51 8.09
C THR A 60 3.94 -4.03 7.27
N ASP A 61 4.31 -5.29 7.47
CA ASP A 61 5.35 -5.94 6.67
C ASP A 61 5.03 -5.77 5.17
N PRO A 62 5.95 -5.24 4.33
CA PRO A 62 5.76 -5.13 2.88
C PRO A 62 5.27 -6.44 2.24
N THR A 63 5.72 -7.61 2.73
CA THR A 63 5.35 -8.91 2.16
C THR A 63 3.84 -9.18 2.23
N SER A 64 3.14 -8.59 3.21
CA SER A 64 1.69 -8.75 3.39
C SER A 64 0.85 -8.17 2.25
N TYR A 65 1.41 -7.24 1.46
CA TYR A 65 0.71 -6.62 0.33
C TYR A 65 0.86 -7.40 -0.98
N VAL A 66 1.91 -8.22 -1.10
CA VAL A 66 2.27 -8.93 -2.34
C VAL A 66 1.12 -9.79 -2.88
N PRO A 67 0.45 -10.65 -2.07
CA PRO A 67 -0.60 -11.53 -2.62
C PRO A 67 -1.76 -10.75 -3.24
N ARG A 68 -2.15 -9.63 -2.62
CA ARG A 68 -3.22 -8.77 -3.16
C ARG A 68 -2.80 -8.12 -4.48
N PHE A 69 -1.56 -7.66 -4.58
CA PHE A 69 -1.05 -7.01 -5.80
C PHE A 69 -0.93 -8.00 -6.94
N CYS A 70 -0.34 -9.18 -6.70
CA CYS A 70 -0.26 -10.24 -7.71
C CYS A 70 -1.64 -10.66 -8.19
N SER A 71 -2.59 -10.85 -7.27
CA SER A 71 -3.98 -11.19 -7.64
C SER A 71 -4.67 -10.10 -8.47
N GLN A 72 -4.51 -8.82 -8.14
CA GLN A 72 -5.14 -7.71 -8.88
C GLN A 72 -4.49 -7.43 -10.25
N LEU A 73 -3.24 -7.84 -10.42
CA LEU A 73 -2.48 -7.73 -11.68
C LEU A 73 -2.50 -9.04 -12.49
N GLU A 74 -3.23 -10.06 -12.02
CA GLU A 74 -3.32 -11.38 -12.65
C GLU A 74 -1.95 -12.05 -12.87
N LEU A 75 -1.01 -11.81 -11.94
CA LEU A 75 0.35 -12.34 -11.97
C LEU A 75 0.42 -13.75 -11.38
N THR A 76 1.40 -14.54 -11.84
CA THR A 76 1.57 -15.92 -11.38
C THR A 76 2.13 -16.04 -9.97
N ASP A 77 1.98 -17.23 -9.38
CA ASP A 77 2.62 -17.62 -8.11
C ASP A 77 4.16 -17.50 -8.16
N GLU A 78 4.76 -17.62 -9.35
CA GLU A 78 6.20 -17.43 -9.52
C GLU A 78 6.59 -15.97 -9.24
N VAL A 79 5.84 -15.01 -9.78
CA VAL A 79 6.04 -13.58 -9.53
C VAL A 79 5.84 -13.25 -8.06
N GLU A 80 4.79 -13.80 -7.44
CA GLU A 80 4.52 -13.60 -6.02
C GLU A 80 5.67 -14.11 -5.14
N ARG A 81 6.15 -15.33 -5.38
CA ARG A 81 7.30 -15.89 -4.65
C ARG A 81 8.54 -15.03 -4.83
N ARG A 82 8.85 -14.64 -6.07
CA ARG A 82 10.05 -13.85 -6.38
C ARG A 82 9.99 -12.45 -5.78
N ALA A 83 8.82 -11.82 -5.73
CA ALA A 83 8.63 -10.53 -5.07
C ALA A 83 8.91 -10.63 -3.55
N ARG A 84 8.52 -11.74 -2.90
CA ARG A 84 8.86 -11.97 -1.49
C ARG A 84 10.36 -12.20 -1.29
N ASP A 85 11.00 -12.99 -2.14
CA ASP A 85 12.44 -13.23 -2.09
C ASP A 85 13.22 -11.90 -2.21
N LEU A 86 12.83 -11.04 -3.17
CA LEU A 86 13.40 -9.71 -3.35
C LEU A 86 13.21 -8.79 -2.14
N LEU A 87 12.04 -8.85 -1.50
CA LEU A 87 11.77 -8.09 -0.27
C LEU A 87 12.64 -8.54 0.90
N GLU A 88 12.87 -9.84 1.04
CA GLU A 88 13.75 -10.37 2.09
C GLU A 88 15.21 -9.95 1.83
N SER A 89 15.72 -10.06 0.61
CA SER A 89 17.05 -9.54 0.26
C SER A 89 17.17 -8.04 0.54
N ALA A 90 16.14 -7.25 0.20
CA ALA A 90 16.12 -5.82 0.49
C ALA A 90 16.10 -5.52 2.00
N ARG A 91 15.45 -6.37 2.80
CA ARG A 91 15.44 -6.28 4.26
C ARG A 91 16.83 -6.56 4.83
N GLU A 92 17.49 -7.63 4.40
CA GLU A 92 18.85 -7.99 4.82
C GLU A 92 19.87 -6.91 4.44
N ALA A 93 19.67 -6.26 3.29
CA ALA A 93 20.47 -5.11 2.86
C ALA A 93 20.12 -3.79 3.58
N GLY A 94 19.17 -3.80 4.53
CA GLY A 94 18.80 -2.61 5.32
C GLY A 94 17.98 -1.56 4.55
N LEU A 95 17.40 -1.92 3.40
CA LEU A 95 16.71 -0.98 2.50
C LEU A 95 15.31 -0.57 2.98
N TYR A 96 14.79 -1.14 4.06
CA TYR A 96 13.44 -0.82 4.56
C TYR A 96 13.38 0.55 5.26
N SER A 97 14.49 1.03 5.82
CA SER A 97 14.52 2.21 6.68
C SER A 97 14.02 3.48 5.96
N GLY A 98 13.01 4.13 6.55
CA GLY A 98 12.43 5.38 6.03
C GLY A 98 11.59 5.24 4.76
N LYS A 99 11.34 4.00 4.28
CA LYS A 99 10.57 3.74 3.05
C LYS A 99 9.17 3.24 3.37
N SER A 100 8.21 3.61 2.53
CA SER A 100 6.82 3.15 2.67
C SER A 100 6.72 1.65 2.40
N PRO A 101 6.12 0.83 3.30
CA PRO A 101 5.96 -0.60 3.07
C PRO A 101 5.17 -0.95 1.81
N VAL A 102 4.13 -0.16 1.52
CA VAL A 102 3.31 -0.32 0.30
C VAL A 102 4.15 -0.04 -0.96
N GLY A 103 5.02 0.96 -0.90
CA GLY A 103 5.91 1.30 -2.02
C GLY A 103 6.99 0.24 -2.25
N LEU A 104 7.54 -0.35 -1.19
CA LEU A 104 8.47 -1.47 -1.27
C LEU A 104 7.82 -2.68 -1.93
N ALA A 105 6.62 -3.05 -1.47
CA ALA A 105 5.88 -4.17 -2.03
C ALA A 105 5.51 -3.96 -3.50
N ALA A 106 5.05 -2.77 -3.87
CA ALA A 106 4.75 -2.41 -5.25
C ALA A 106 5.99 -2.51 -6.15
N ALA A 107 7.12 -1.97 -5.70
CA ALA A 107 8.38 -2.04 -6.43
C ALA A 107 8.92 -3.46 -6.56
N ALA A 108 8.77 -4.29 -5.52
CA ALA A 108 9.16 -5.70 -5.56
C ALA A 108 8.31 -6.53 -6.54
N VAL A 109 7.00 -6.29 -6.58
CA VAL A 109 6.10 -6.93 -7.56
C VAL A 109 6.48 -6.55 -8.98
N TYR A 110 6.74 -5.26 -9.23
CA TYR A 110 7.21 -4.80 -10.54
C TYR A 110 8.58 -5.39 -10.93
N ALA A 111 9.53 -5.44 -10.00
CA ALA A 111 10.83 -6.07 -10.24
C ALA A 111 10.70 -7.57 -10.55
N ALA A 112 9.89 -8.29 -9.76
CA ALA A 112 9.66 -9.71 -9.93
C ALA A 112 8.98 -10.05 -11.26
N SER A 113 8.03 -9.22 -11.70
CA SER A 113 7.34 -9.40 -12.98
C SER A 113 8.30 -9.24 -14.16
N LEU A 114 9.21 -8.26 -14.10
CA LEU A 114 10.28 -8.11 -15.11
C LEU A 114 11.18 -9.36 -15.17
N LEU A 115 11.59 -9.88 -14.01
CA LEU A 115 12.44 -11.08 -13.93
C LEU A 115 11.73 -12.35 -14.39
N ALA A 116 10.42 -12.45 -14.19
CA ALA A 116 9.59 -13.57 -14.67
C ALA A 116 9.12 -13.38 -16.12
N ASN A 117 9.50 -12.27 -16.77
CA ASN A 117 9.07 -11.91 -18.12
C ASN A 117 7.53 -11.80 -18.26
N GLU A 118 6.84 -11.45 -17.17
CA GLU A 118 5.42 -11.09 -17.10
C GLU A 118 5.31 -9.57 -17.12
N ARG A 119 5.00 -9.01 -18.29
CA ARG A 119 5.05 -7.56 -18.50
C ARG A 119 3.84 -6.87 -17.88
N VAL A 120 4.05 -6.25 -16.73
CA VAL A 120 3.19 -5.19 -16.18
C VAL A 120 3.91 -3.86 -16.23
N THR A 121 3.17 -2.79 -16.44
CA THR A 121 3.69 -1.42 -16.47
C THR A 121 3.73 -0.83 -15.05
N GLN A 122 4.59 0.17 -14.85
CA GLN A 122 4.63 0.92 -13.59
C GLN A 122 3.29 1.61 -13.30
N SER A 123 2.54 1.97 -14.35
CA SER A 123 1.22 2.61 -14.23
C SER A 123 0.14 1.66 -13.69
N GLU A 124 0.16 0.40 -14.14
CA GLU A 124 -0.75 -0.65 -13.63
C GLU A 124 -0.46 -0.94 -12.15
N VAL A 125 0.81 -1.10 -11.80
CA VAL A 125 1.23 -1.31 -10.40
C VAL A 125 0.90 -0.09 -9.54
N SER A 126 1.14 1.12 -10.04
CA SER A 126 0.78 2.40 -9.40
C SER A 126 -0.72 2.46 -9.06
N SER A 127 -1.57 2.05 -10.00
CA SER A 127 -3.03 2.04 -9.85
C SER A 127 -3.50 1.06 -8.76
N VAL A 128 -2.95 -0.15 -8.75
CA VAL A 128 -3.28 -1.23 -7.78
C VAL A 128 -2.76 -0.94 -6.36
N ALA A 129 -1.58 -0.34 -6.27
CA ALA A 129 -0.90 -0.03 -5.01
C ALA A 129 -1.21 1.36 -4.45
N ASN A 130 -1.79 2.25 -5.26
CA ASN A 130 -2.02 3.65 -4.93
C ASN A 130 -0.73 4.36 -4.47
N VAL A 131 0.33 4.19 -5.25
CA VAL A 131 1.66 4.81 -5.06
C VAL A 131 2.13 5.43 -6.37
N SER A 132 2.94 6.48 -6.33
CA SER A 132 3.39 7.12 -7.58
C SER A 132 4.32 6.22 -8.38
N GLU A 133 4.24 6.29 -9.72
CA GLU A 133 5.16 5.60 -10.63
C GLU A 133 6.63 5.93 -10.33
N VAL A 134 6.93 7.18 -9.95
CA VAL A 134 8.28 7.60 -9.56
C VAL A 134 8.76 6.85 -8.32
N THR A 135 7.88 6.57 -7.35
CA THR A 135 8.20 5.74 -6.19
C THR A 135 8.56 4.32 -6.61
N ILE A 136 7.79 3.72 -7.52
CA ILE A 136 8.08 2.37 -8.03
C ILE A 136 9.43 2.37 -8.75
N ARG A 137 9.63 3.31 -9.69
CA ARG A 137 10.86 3.46 -10.48
C ARG A 137 12.12 3.58 -9.62
N ASN A 138 12.11 4.44 -8.62
CA ASN A 138 13.29 4.66 -7.80
C ASN A 138 13.61 3.45 -6.91
N ARG A 139 12.64 2.58 -6.64
CA ARG A 139 12.76 1.52 -5.63
C ARG A 139 13.03 0.17 -6.24
N TYR A 140 12.51 -0.12 -7.42
CA TYR A 140 12.74 -1.43 -8.05
C TYR A 140 14.22 -1.64 -8.40
N HIS A 141 14.93 -0.59 -8.83
CA HIS A 141 16.38 -0.65 -9.07
C HIS A 141 17.15 -1.04 -7.79
N GLU A 142 16.88 -0.37 -6.68
CA GLU A 142 17.54 -0.68 -5.39
C GLU A 142 17.23 -2.11 -4.92
N ILE A 143 16.01 -2.59 -5.17
CA ILE A 143 15.58 -3.95 -4.81
C ILE A 143 16.27 -5.00 -5.69
N LEU A 144 16.39 -4.75 -7.00
CA LEU A 144 17.11 -5.63 -7.93
C LEU A 144 18.59 -5.71 -7.56
N GLU A 145 19.22 -4.57 -7.26
CA GLU A 145 20.61 -4.52 -6.79
C GLU A 145 20.81 -5.35 -5.51
N ALA A 146 19.90 -5.22 -4.53
CA ALA A 146 19.96 -6.03 -3.30
C ALA A 146 19.73 -7.53 -3.57
N GLY A 147 18.94 -7.87 -4.58
CA GLY A 147 18.74 -9.25 -5.02
C GLY A 147 19.90 -9.83 -5.84
N GLY A 148 20.92 -9.04 -6.18
CA GLY A 148 22.01 -9.45 -7.07
C GLY A 148 21.62 -9.49 -8.56
N GLU A 149 20.49 -8.90 -8.93
CA GLU A 149 19.91 -8.92 -10.28
C GLU A 149 20.34 -7.67 -11.07
N THR A 150 21.64 -7.55 -11.34
CA THR A 150 22.20 -6.41 -12.08
C THR A 150 22.03 -6.59 -13.59
N GLY A 151 21.43 -5.60 -14.28
CA GLY A 151 21.32 -5.57 -15.75
C GLY A 151 19.90 -5.77 -16.31
N VAL A 152 18.89 -5.79 -15.45
CA VAL A 152 17.47 -5.84 -15.87
C VAL A 152 17.00 -4.43 -16.19
N GLU A 153 16.76 -4.15 -17.48
CA GLU A 153 16.15 -2.90 -17.95
C GLU A 153 14.64 -3.12 -18.21
N ALA A 154 13.85 -2.12 -17.84
CA ALA A 154 12.39 -2.09 -17.95
C ALA A 154 11.90 -1.70 -19.36
#